data_AF-A0A2A2I4P7-F1
#
_entry.id   AF-A0A2A2I4P7-F1
#
_cell.length_a   1.000
_cell.length_b   1.000
_cell.length_c   1.000
_cell.angle_alpha   90.00
_cell.angle_beta   90.00
_cell.angle_gamma   90.00
#
_symmetry.space_group_name_H-M   'P 1'
#
loop_
_entity.id
_entity.type
_entity.pdbx_description
1 polymer ?
#
loop_
_entity_poly.entity_id
_entity_poly.type
_entity_poly.pdbx_seq_one_letter_code
_entity_poly.pdbx_strand_id
1 'polypeptide(L)'
;MLDQAGMIVLGVLGGLLVLPGLWLFLRPNILLPWFRGSVALLIILVGGYTALLALDLRHYQTLSDLETVATIGMTKSGPQTWRVRVEQPEQDASTFMVRGDQWQVDARILHLKKPLSWLGIGPLYRLERISGRYARLDQARSAKRTVYGLSGGSWFDSWHLDREHGLPFLDALYGNATFMPMADGAVFDVRLSSTGLAALPANRRAGQAMDDWIMPSDSSSEAGY
;
A
#
# COMPACT_ATOMS: atom_id res chain seq x y z
N MET A 1 -29.57 -11.62 42.58
CA MET A 1 -30.66 -11.40 41.60
C MET A 1 -30.24 -11.52 40.13
N LEU A 2 -28.94 -11.43 39.77
CA LEU A 2 -28.45 -11.57 38.39
C LEU A 2 -28.44 -13.00 37.81
N ASP A 3 -28.67 -14.03 38.62
CA ASP A 3 -28.61 -15.45 38.22
C ASP A 3 -29.90 -15.96 37.53
N GLN A 4 -31.07 -15.52 38.01
CA GLN A 4 -32.36 -15.95 37.46
C GLN A 4 -32.67 -15.37 36.07
N ALA A 5 -32.22 -14.13 35.81
CA ALA A 5 -32.42 -13.49 34.52
C ALA A 5 -31.63 -14.20 33.39
N GLY A 6 -30.40 -14.66 33.69
CA GLY A 6 -29.59 -15.41 32.73
C GLY A 6 -30.21 -16.76 32.35
N MET A 7 -30.77 -17.48 33.32
CA MET A 7 -31.47 -18.75 33.08
C MET A 7 -32.71 -18.59 32.20
N ILE A 8 -33.49 -17.53 32.41
CA ILE A 8 -34.68 -17.25 31.60
C ILE A 8 -34.28 -16.91 30.17
N VAL A 9 -33.23 -16.08 29.98
CA VAL A 9 -32.74 -15.73 28.65
C VAL A 9 -32.22 -16.96 27.91
N LEU A 10 -31.42 -17.81 28.56
CA LEU A 10 -30.93 -19.07 27.97
C LEU A 10 -32.07 -20.05 27.64
N GLY A 11 -33.07 -20.16 28.52
CA GLY A 11 -34.25 -21.01 28.29
C GLY A 11 -35.10 -20.52 27.11
N VAL A 12 -35.33 -19.22 27.01
CA VAL A 12 -36.04 -18.61 25.88
C VAL A 12 -35.25 -18.78 24.60
N LEU A 13 -33.94 -18.50 24.61
CA LEU A 13 -33.07 -18.66 23.44
C LEU A 13 -33.03 -20.12 22.97
N GLY A 14 -32.92 -21.07 23.91
CA GLY A 14 -32.98 -22.50 23.63
C GLY A 14 -34.32 -22.91 23.01
N GLY A 15 -35.45 -22.47 23.57
CA GLY A 15 -36.78 -22.74 23.01
C GLY A 15 -36.95 -22.16 21.61
N LEU A 16 -36.44 -20.95 21.38
CA LEU A 16 -36.51 -20.26 20.09
C LEU A 16 -35.65 -20.94 19.01
N LEU A 17 -34.59 -21.65 19.41
CA LEU A 17 -33.75 -22.45 18.50
C LEU A 17 -34.33 -23.87 18.25
N VAL A 18 -35.01 -24.47 19.23
CA VAL A 18 -35.58 -25.82 19.11
C VAL A 18 -36.74 -25.87 18.13
N LEU A 19 -37.62 -24.87 18.13
CA LEU A 19 -38.79 -24.82 17.25
C LEU A 19 -38.45 -24.89 15.73
N PRO A 20 -37.52 -24.06 15.20
CA PRO A 20 -37.11 -24.18 13.81
C PRO A 20 -36.29 -25.45 13.55
N GLY A 21 -35.48 -25.92 14.51
CA GLY A 21 -34.76 -27.19 14.38
C GLY A 21 -35.67 -28.41 14.24
N LEU A 22 -36.75 -28.48 15.03
CA LEU A 22 -37.74 -29.55 14.97
C LEU A 22 -38.56 -29.50 13.68
N TRP A 23 -38.97 -28.29 13.25
CA TRP A 23 -39.69 -28.08 12.00
C TRP A 23 -38.85 -28.47 10.76
N LEU A 24 -37.56 -28.14 10.80
CA LEU A 24 -36.58 -28.51 9.77
C LEU A 24 -36.31 -30.02 9.73
N PHE A 25 -36.22 -30.68 10.90
CA PHE A 25 -36.06 -32.13 11.02
C PHE A 25 -37.30 -32.91 10.52
N LEU A 26 -38.50 -32.39 10.77
CA LEU A 26 -39.77 -33.00 10.34
C LEU A 26 -40.08 -32.80 8.84
N ARG A 27 -39.32 -31.97 8.12
CA ARG A 27 -39.51 -31.69 6.68
C ARG A 27 -38.19 -31.80 5.90
N PRO A 28 -37.75 -33.02 5.51
CA PRO A 28 -36.48 -33.25 4.80
C PRO A 28 -36.40 -32.52 3.44
N ASN A 29 -37.55 -32.22 2.83
CA ASN A 29 -37.64 -31.50 1.56
C ASN A 29 -37.31 -30.00 1.66
N ILE A 30 -37.10 -29.45 2.87
CA ILE A 30 -36.72 -28.04 3.09
C ILE A 30 -35.22 -27.89 3.32
N LEU A 31 -34.59 -28.90 3.93
CA LEU A 31 -33.14 -28.94 4.17
C LEU A 31 -32.34 -28.87 2.88
N LEU A 32 -32.74 -29.63 1.85
CA LEU A 32 -31.99 -29.71 0.60
C LEU A 32 -32.08 -28.41 -0.24
N PRO A 33 -33.24 -27.76 -0.42
CA PRO A 33 -33.33 -26.43 -1.03
C PRO A 33 -32.63 -25.33 -0.21
N TRP A 34 -32.70 -25.36 1.12
CA TRP A 34 -32.00 -24.39 1.97
C TRP A 34 -30.48 -24.54 1.84
N PHE A 35 -29.95 -25.76 1.92
CA PHE A 35 -28.54 -26.03 1.69
C PHE A 35 -28.08 -25.60 0.29
N ARG A 36 -28.88 -25.90 -0.75
CA ARG A 36 -28.62 -25.43 -2.12
C ARG A 36 -28.60 -23.90 -2.21
N GLY A 37 -29.54 -23.22 -1.54
CA GLY A 37 -29.59 -21.75 -1.47
C GLY A 37 -28.38 -21.17 -0.74
N SER A 38 -27.98 -21.74 0.39
CA SER A 38 -26.79 -21.32 1.14
C SER A 38 -25.50 -21.55 0.36
N VAL A 39 -25.37 -22.69 -0.33
CA VAL A 39 -24.22 -22.99 -1.20
C VAL A 39 -24.19 -22.03 -2.39
N ALA A 40 -25.33 -21.76 -3.04
CA ALA A 40 -25.41 -20.80 -4.14
C ALA A 40 -25.06 -19.38 -3.68
N LEU A 41 -25.57 -18.94 -2.53
CA LEU A 41 -25.22 -17.65 -1.93
C LEU A 41 -23.73 -17.57 -1.62
N LEU A 42 -23.14 -18.63 -1.04
CA LEU A 42 -21.71 -18.69 -0.76
C LEU A 42 -20.88 -18.60 -2.05
N ILE A 43 -21.28 -19.29 -3.12
CA ILE A 43 -20.63 -19.20 -4.44
C ILE A 43 -20.74 -17.76 -5.00
N ILE A 44 -21.91 -17.12 -4.89
CA ILE A 44 -22.10 -15.73 -5.33
C ILE A 44 -21.20 -14.78 -4.52
N LEU A 45 -21.12 -14.95 -3.20
CA LEU A 45 -20.27 -14.13 -2.34
C LEU A 45 -18.78 -14.33 -2.66
N VAL A 46 -18.33 -15.58 -2.83
CA VAL A 46 -16.94 -15.90 -3.20
C VAL A 46 -16.62 -15.36 -4.60
N GLY A 47 -17.53 -15.53 -5.57
CA GLY A 47 -17.36 -15.00 -6.92
C GLY A 47 -17.32 -13.47 -6.95
N GLY A 48 -18.23 -12.82 -6.21
CA GLY A 48 -18.24 -11.37 -6.03
C GLY A 48 -16.95 -10.85 -5.39
N TYR A 49 -16.50 -11.49 -4.32
CA TYR A 49 -15.23 -11.17 -3.66
C TYR A 49 -14.03 -11.32 -4.61
N THR A 50 -14.00 -12.41 -5.38
CA THR A 50 -12.94 -12.66 -6.38
C THR A 50 -12.94 -11.60 -7.48
N ALA A 51 -14.12 -11.17 -7.94
CA ALA A 51 -14.24 -10.10 -8.92
C ALA A 51 -13.76 -8.73 -8.37
N LEU A 52 -14.07 -8.42 -7.10
CA LEU A 52 -13.59 -7.21 -6.43
C LEU A 52 -12.07 -7.22 -6.27
N LEU A 53 -11.50 -8.35 -5.85
CA LEU A 53 -10.04 -8.54 -5.82
C LEU A 53 -9.45 -8.32 -7.22
N ALA A 54 -10.02 -8.92 -8.26
CA ALA A 54 -9.52 -8.73 -9.62
C ALA A 54 -9.58 -7.27 -10.09
N LEU A 55 -10.59 -6.49 -9.68
CA LEU A 55 -10.67 -5.06 -10.00
C LEU A 55 -9.62 -4.23 -9.26
N ASP A 56 -9.34 -4.56 -7.99
CA ASP A 56 -8.29 -3.90 -7.22
C ASP A 56 -6.90 -4.21 -7.80
N LEU A 57 -6.63 -5.49 -8.07
CA LEU A 57 -5.36 -5.99 -8.60
C LEU A 57 -5.00 -5.42 -9.98
N ARG A 58 -5.97 -4.91 -10.77
CA ARG A 58 -5.69 -4.23 -12.04
C ARG A 58 -4.81 -2.99 -11.91
N HIS A 59 -4.75 -2.39 -10.73
CA HIS A 59 -3.93 -1.20 -10.46
C HIS A 59 -2.52 -1.56 -9.97
N TYR A 60 -2.18 -2.85 -9.91
CA TYR A 60 -0.90 -3.33 -9.45
C TYR A 60 -0.10 -3.92 -10.61
N GLN A 61 1.22 -3.71 -10.56
CA GLN A 61 2.16 -4.24 -11.55
C GLN A 61 2.91 -5.44 -10.99
N THR A 62 3.29 -6.38 -11.87
CA THR A 62 4.03 -7.58 -11.47
C THR A 62 5.51 -7.24 -11.31
N LEU A 63 6.09 -7.57 -10.17
CA LEU A 63 7.51 -7.36 -9.90
C LEU A 63 8.35 -8.50 -10.51
N SER A 64 9.15 -8.17 -11.52
CA SER A 64 10.11 -9.09 -12.15
C SER A 64 11.52 -8.54 -11.95
N ASP A 65 12.20 -9.00 -10.89
CA ASP A 65 13.54 -8.52 -10.49
C ASP A 65 13.63 -6.99 -10.27
N LEU A 66 14.86 -6.47 -10.06
CA LEU A 66 15.19 -5.10 -9.66
C LEU A 66 14.87 -4.05 -10.75
N GLU A 67 13.64 -4.05 -11.23
CA GLU A 67 13.17 -3.18 -12.30
C GLU A 67 12.92 -1.75 -11.78
N THR A 68 13.16 -0.77 -12.64
CA THR A 68 12.84 0.62 -12.36
C THR A 68 11.33 0.80 -12.40
N VAL A 69 10.72 0.98 -11.22
CA VAL A 69 9.28 1.13 -11.05
C VAL A 69 8.81 2.58 -11.27
N ALA A 70 9.71 3.55 -11.10
CA ALA A 70 9.47 4.93 -11.49
C ALA A 70 10.76 5.71 -11.68
N THR A 71 10.73 6.71 -12.56
CA THR A 71 11.78 7.72 -12.69
C THR A 71 11.26 9.05 -12.18
N ILE A 72 11.99 9.64 -11.24
CA ILE A 72 11.62 10.87 -10.54
C ILE A 72 12.60 11.96 -10.96
N GLY A 73 12.11 12.89 -11.79
CA GLY A 73 12.83 14.10 -12.19
C GLY A 73 12.40 15.28 -11.33
N MET A 74 13.33 16.17 -11.01
CA MET A 74 13.02 17.35 -10.21
C MET A 74 13.65 18.62 -10.79
N THR A 75 12.91 19.71 -10.70
CA THR A 75 13.35 21.04 -11.13
C THR A 75 12.98 22.06 -10.07
N LYS A 76 13.93 22.94 -9.74
CA LYS A 76 13.72 23.98 -8.76
C LYS A 76 12.72 25.00 -9.31
N SER A 77 11.68 25.27 -8.52
CA SER A 77 10.64 26.25 -8.88
C SER A 77 10.53 27.40 -7.87
N GLY A 78 11.28 27.35 -6.77
CA GLY A 78 11.34 28.41 -5.76
C GLY A 78 12.16 27.98 -4.53
N PRO A 79 12.17 28.80 -3.45
CA PRO A 79 12.79 28.42 -2.19
C PRO A 79 12.13 27.16 -1.61
N GLN A 80 12.90 26.08 -1.47
CA GLN A 80 12.43 24.77 -0.98
C GLN A 80 11.13 24.31 -1.66
N THR A 81 10.99 24.62 -2.94
CA THR A 81 9.81 24.34 -3.75
C THR A 81 10.27 23.78 -5.09
N TRP A 82 9.78 22.59 -5.40
CA TRP A 82 10.30 21.76 -6.48
C TRP A 82 9.14 21.26 -7.33
N ARG A 83 9.31 21.34 -8.64
CA ARG A 83 8.46 20.65 -9.59
C ARG A 83 9.01 19.23 -9.72
N VAL A 84 8.26 18.25 -9.27
CA VAL A 84 8.65 16.83 -9.29
C VAL A 84 7.80 16.12 -10.33
N ARG A 85 8.47 15.55 -11.32
CA ARG A 85 7.88 14.76 -12.39
C ARG A 85 8.10 13.29 -12.09
N VAL A 86 7.03 12.52 -12.03
CA VAL A 86 7.04 11.08 -11.76
C VAL A 86 6.59 10.37 -13.03
N GLU A 87 7.49 9.58 -13.59
CA GLU A 87 7.25 8.75 -14.77
C GLU A 87 7.23 7.29 -14.33
N GLN A 88 6.17 6.56 -14.70
CA GLN A 88 6.02 5.13 -14.43
C GLN A 88 5.87 4.40 -15.77
N PRO A 89 6.37 3.16 -15.92
CA PRO A 89 6.39 2.47 -17.22
C PRO A 89 5.02 2.35 -17.91
N GLU A 90 3.94 2.19 -17.14
CA GLU A 90 2.58 1.96 -17.68
C GLU A 90 1.60 3.11 -17.41
N GLN A 91 2.07 4.26 -16.91
CA GLN A 91 1.19 5.40 -16.59
C GLN A 91 1.74 6.70 -17.17
N ASP A 92 0.83 7.64 -17.45
CA ASP A 92 1.21 8.98 -17.88
C ASP A 92 2.08 9.69 -16.84
N ALA A 93 3.06 10.46 -17.34
CA ALA A 93 3.92 11.26 -16.50
C ALA A 93 3.10 12.29 -15.70
N SER A 94 3.17 12.20 -14.38
CA SER A 94 2.48 13.12 -13.48
C SER A 94 3.47 14.14 -12.91
N THR A 95 3.01 15.38 -12.70
CA THR A 95 3.87 16.46 -12.19
C THR A 95 3.24 17.12 -10.97
N PHE A 96 4.01 17.23 -9.90
CA PHE A 96 3.58 17.73 -8.60
C PHE A 96 4.48 18.86 -8.10
N MET A 97 3.94 19.72 -7.24
CA MET A 97 4.68 20.81 -6.61
C MET A 97 5.03 20.44 -5.17
N VAL A 98 6.21 19.87 -4.97
CA VAL A 98 6.65 19.34 -3.67
C VAL A 98 7.52 20.38 -2.95
N ARG A 99 7.32 20.54 -1.65
CA ARG A 99 8.08 21.45 -0.81
C ARG A 99 8.92 20.69 0.20
N GLY A 100 10.18 21.08 0.36
CA GLY A 100 11.11 20.43 1.27
C GLY A 100 12.56 20.52 0.81
N ASP A 101 13.41 19.83 1.56
CA ASP A 101 14.83 19.62 1.28
C ASP A 101 15.08 18.19 0.78
N GLN A 102 14.18 17.27 1.12
CA GLN A 102 14.21 15.86 0.73
C GLN A 102 12.86 15.45 0.17
N TRP A 103 12.88 14.48 -0.73
CA TRP A 103 11.67 13.80 -1.20
C TRP A 103 11.61 12.39 -0.64
N GLN A 104 10.39 11.88 -0.53
CA GLN A 104 10.08 10.53 -0.08
C GLN A 104 9.03 9.93 -1.01
N VAL A 105 9.23 8.68 -1.40
CA VAL A 105 8.22 7.87 -2.09
C VAL A 105 7.93 6.61 -1.29
N ASP A 106 6.64 6.28 -1.21
CA ASP A 106 6.15 5.08 -0.54
C ASP A 106 5.52 4.13 -1.58
N ALA A 107 5.69 2.83 -1.37
CA ALA A 107 5.01 1.79 -2.15
C ALA A 107 4.40 0.73 -1.23
N ARG A 108 3.33 0.10 -1.72
CA ARG A 108 2.75 -1.10 -1.12
C ARG A 108 3.09 -2.29 -2.00
N ILE A 109 3.36 -3.42 -1.36
CA ILE A 109 3.65 -4.69 -2.02
C ILE A 109 2.66 -5.73 -1.49
N LEU A 110 2.09 -6.49 -2.40
CA LEU A 110 1.19 -7.59 -2.13
C LEU A 110 1.83 -8.89 -2.62
N HIS A 111 1.92 -9.87 -1.72
CA HIS A 111 2.33 -11.22 -2.06
C HIS A 111 1.16 -12.19 -1.93
N LEU A 112 1.00 -13.09 -2.91
CA LEU A 112 0.08 -14.20 -2.75
C LEU A 112 0.73 -15.26 -1.87
N LYS A 113 0.06 -15.62 -0.77
CA LYS A 113 0.48 -16.73 0.11
C LYS A 113 0.20 -18.08 -0.57
N LYS A 114 0.87 -19.13 -0.10
CA LYS A 114 0.55 -20.50 -0.50
C LYS A 114 -0.88 -20.87 -0.03
N PRO A 115 -1.67 -21.61 -0.83
CA PRO A 115 -1.29 -22.24 -2.08
C PRO A 115 -1.25 -21.27 -3.27
N LEU A 116 -1.98 -20.15 -3.26
CA LEU A 116 -2.19 -19.25 -4.42
C LEU A 116 -0.92 -18.78 -5.14
N SER A 117 0.24 -18.74 -4.48
CA SER A 117 1.53 -18.50 -5.14
C SER A 117 1.84 -19.48 -6.29
N TRP A 118 1.26 -20.70 -6.28
CA TRP A 118 1.39 -21.70 -7.36
C TRP A 118 0.81 -21.26 -8.70
N LEU A 119 -0.04 -20.22 -8.72
CA LEU A 119 -0.62 -19.67 -9.95
C LEU A 119 0.42 -18.90 -10.80
N GLY A 120 1.66 -18.76 -10.31
CA GLY A 120 2.72 -18.04 -11.01
C GLY A 120 2.54 -16.52 -11.02
N ILE A 121 1.59 -15.99 -10.23
CA ILE A 121 1.37 -14.56 -10.07
C ILE A 121 2.50 -14.04 -9.18
N GLY A 122 3.36 -13.20 -9.75
CA GLY A 122 4.45 -12.55 -9.02
C GLY A 122 3.96 -11.52 -8.00
N PRO A 123 4.87 -10.93 -7.19
CA PRO A 123 4.53 -9.84 -6.29
C PRO A 123 3.86 -8.70 -7.04
N LEU A 124 2.80 -8.16 -6.46
CA LEU A 124 2.08 -7.03 -7.00
C LEU A 124 2.52 -5.77 -6.27
N TYR A 125 2.85 -4.69 -6.98
CA TYR A 125 3.25 -3.42 -6.35
C TYR A 125 2.44 -2.23 -6.83
N ARG A 126 2.40 -1.21 -5.97
CA ARG A 126 1.78 0.09 -6.27
C ARG A 126 2.47 1.23 -5.54
N LEU A 127 2.75 2.33 -6.26
CA LEU A 127 3.22 3.57 -5.63
C LEU A 127 2.04 4.31 -4.98
N GLU A 128 2.22 4.70 -3.73
CA GLU A 128 1.16 5.27 -2.91
C GLU A 128 1.20 6.79 -2.93
N ARG A 129 2.35 7.35 -2.60
CA ARG A 129 2.48 8.79 -2.44
C ARG A 129 3.91 9.25 -2.63
N ILE A 130 4.01 10.50 -3.07
CA ILE A 130 5.24 11.28 -3.03
C ILE A 130 5.06 12.45 -2.07
N SER A 131 6.05 12.69 -1.23
CA SER A 131 6.01 13.78 -0.26
C SER A 131 7.35 14.47 -0.10
N GLY A 132 7.29 15.70 0.38
CA GLY A 132 8.46 16.49 0.72
C GLY A 132 8.68 16.51 2.22
N ARG A 133 9.96 16.49 2.62
CA ARG A 133 10.40 16.56 4.01
C ARG A 133 11.39 17.69 4.18
N TYR A 134 11.22 18.44 5.26
CA TYR A 134 12.18 19.45 5.70
C TYR A 134 13.23 18.79 6.60
N ALA A 135 14.51 19.14 6.37
CA ALA A 135 15.61 18.60 7.16
C ALA A 135 15.57 19.12 8.62
N ARG A 136 15.11 20.36 8.81
CA ARG A 136 15.06 21.01 10.12
C ARG A 136 13.70 20.83 10.80
N LEU A 137 13.71 20.47 12.08
CA LEU A 137 12.52 20.07 12.85
C LEU A 137 11.60 21.26 13.19
N ASP A 138 12.17 22.43 13.46
CA ASP A 138 11.49 23.71 13.65
C ASP A 138 10.68 24.10 12.40
N GLN A 139 11.29 23.92 11.22
CA GLN A 139 10.64 24.15 9.94
C GLN A 139 9.58 23.08 9.65
N ALA A 140 9.84 21.81 9.98
CA ALA A 140 8.87 20.73 9.78
C ALA A 140 7.56 20.91 10.57
N ARG A 141 7.58 21.62 11.71
CA ARG A 141 6.38 21.89 12.52
C ARG A 141 5.52 23.03 12.00
N SER A 142 6.12 24.02 11.35
CA SER A 142 5.47 25.28 10.97
C SER A 142 5.23 25.41 9.46
N ALA A 143 6.05 24.75 8.63
CA ALA A 143 5.98 24.85 7.19
C ALA A 143 4.89 23.95 6.59
N LYS A 144 4.36 24.39 5.44
CA LYS A 144 3.34 23.65 4.70
C LYS A 144 3.91 22.33 4.15
N ARG A 145 3.43 21.20 4.69
CA ARG A 145 3.74 19.85 4.18
C ARG A 145 3.03 19.61 2.84
N THR A 146 3.74 19.02 1.88
CA THR A 146 3.18 18.57 0.60
C THR A 146 3.21 17.06 0.51
N VAL A 147 2.04 16.46 0.31
CA VAL A 147 1.85 15.02 0.10
C VAL A 147 0.89 14.86 -1.07
N TYR A 148 1.30 14.09 -2.07
CA TYR A 148 0.49 13.80 -3.25
C TYR A 148 0.33 12.29 -3.37
N GLY A 149 -0.91 11.82 -3.51
CA GLY A 149 -1.19 10.43 -3.83
C GLY A 149 -0.81 10.13 -5.28
N LEU A 150 -0.09 9.02 -5.49
CA LEU A 150 0.25 8.49 -6.81
C LEU A 150 -0.76 7.42 -7.24
N SER A 151 -1.48 6.85 -6.29
CA SER A 151 -2.58 5.90 -6.51
C SER A 151 -3.89 6.62 -6.79
N GLY A 152 -4.57 6.30 -7.90
CA GLY A 152 -5.99 6.62 -8.06
C GLY A 152 -6.82 5.96 -6.95
N GLY A 153 -7.63 6.72 -6.22
CA GLY A 153 -8.42 6.20 -5.10
C GLY A 153 -9.26 4.99 -5.53
N SER A 154 -9.11 3.86 -4.84
CA SER A 154 -10.01 2.72 -4.98
C SER A 154 -11.01 2.75 -3.83
N TRP A 155 -12.28 2.48 -4.12
CA TRP A 155 -13.32 2.36 -3.10
C TRP A 155 -13.19 1.07 -2.27
N PHE A 156 -12.39 0.12 -2.76
CA PHE A 156 -12.06 -1.16 -2.12
C PHE A 156 -10.54 -1.35 -2.12
N ASP A 157 -9.95 -1.57 -0.94
CA ASP A 157 -8.50 -1.66 -0.73
C ASP A 157 -8.13 -3.01 -0.09
N SER A 158 -7.65 -3.96 -0.90
CA SER A 158 -7.27 -5.30 -0.41
C SER A 158 -6.09 -5.25 0.57
N TRP A 159 -5.22 -4.24 0.45
CA TRP A 159 -4.08 -4.05 1.35
C TRP A 159 -4.55 -3.65 2.76
N HIS A 160 -5.53 -2.73 2.86
CA HIS A 160 -6.09 -2.37 4.17
C HIS A 160 -6.81 -3.57 4.82
N LEU A 161 -7.57 -4.32 4.03
CA LEU A 161 -8.31 -5.48 4.51
C LEU A 161 -7.38 -6.57 5.08
N ASP A 162 -6.27 -6.85 4.41
CA ASP A 162 -5.26 -7.78 4.92
C ASP A 162 -4.56 -7.27 6.19
N ARG A 163 -4.23 -5.97 6.24
CA ARG A 163 -3.61 -5.36 7.43
C ARG A 163 -4.52 -5.39 8.66
N GLU A 164 -5.83 -5.29 8.47
CA GLU A 164 -6.81 -5.27 9.55
C GLU A 164 -7.24 -6.68 9.98
N HIS A 165 -7.45 -7.58 9.03
CA HIS A 165 -8.06 -8.89 9.30
C HIS A 165 -7.15 -10.10 9.05
N GLY A 166 -6.00 -9.92 8.40
CA GLY A 166 -5.05 -11.00 8.09
C GLY A 166 -5.64 -12.04 7.14
N LEU A 167 -5.64 -11.75 5.84
CA LEU A 167 -6.18 -12.67 4.85
C LEU A 167 -5.27 -13.90 4.72
N PRO A 168 -5.86 -15.10 4.58
CA PRO A 168 -5.09 -16.35 4.55
C PRO A 168 -4.30 -16.55 3.25
N PHE A 169 -4.63 -15.82 2.19
CA PHE A 169 -4.05 -15.97 0.85
C PHE A 169 -3.26 -14.74 0.36
N LEU A 170 -3.22 -13.66 1.14
CA LEU A 170 -2.56 -12.40 0.77
C LEU A 170 -1.62 -11.99 1.91
N ASP A 171 -0.49 -11.37 1.57
CA ASP A 171 0.40 -10.73 2.53
C ASP A 171 0.66 -9.29 2.10
N ALA A 172 0.21 -8.33 2.91
CA ALA A 172 0.38 -6.90 2.70
C ALA A 172 1.64 -6.38 3.39
N LEU A 173 2.68 -6.14 2.59
CA LEU A 173 3.95 -5.60 3.05
C LEU A 173 4.09 -4.12 2.70
N TYR A 174 4.76 -3.38 3.58
CA TYR A 174 5.18 -2.02 3.31
C TYR A 174 6.49 -2.06 2.53
N GLY A 175 6.52 -1.48 1.33
CA GLY A 175 7.79 -1.16 0.69
C GLY A 175 8.45 -0.06 1.51
N ASN A 176 9.63 -0.34 2.09
CA ASN A 176 10.35 0.65 2.89
C ASN A 176 10.47 1.96 2.11
N ALA A 177 10.00 3.06 2.70
CA ALA A 177 10.05 4.38 2.09
C ALA A 177 11.51 4.75 1.79
N THR A 178 11.79 5.19 0.56
CA THR A 178 13.11 5.71 0.22
C THR A 178 13.11 7.23 0.31
N PHE A 179 14.16 7.78 0.93
CA PHE A 179 14.37 9.21 1.11
C PHE A 179 15.60 9.62 0.32
N MET A 180 15.50 10.74 -0.40
CA MET A 180 16.61 11.25 -1.19
C MET A 180 16.62 12.78 -1.19
N PRO A 181 17.80 13.40 -1.36
CA PRO A 181 17.92 14.85 -1.39
C PRO A 181 17.23 15.45 -2.62
N MET A 182 16.73 16.67 -2.46
CA MET A 182 16.20 17.46 -3.58
C MET A 182 17.29 18.35 -4.16
N ALA A 183 17.52 18.26 -5.47
CA ALA A 183 18.49 19.06 -6.20
C ALA A 183 17.99 19.43 -7.59
N ASP A 184 18.44 20.58 -8.09
CA ASP A 184 17.92 21.10 -9.36
C ASP A 184 18.43 20.27 -10.55
N GLY A 185 17.50 19.79 -11.36
CA GLY A 185 17.78 18.93 -12.49
C GLY A 185 18.22 17.51 -12.09
N ALA A 186 18.07 17.10 -10.83
CA ALA A 186 18.36 15.72 -10.42
C ALA A 186 17.28 14.76 -10.96
N VAL A 187 17.70 13.56 -11.35
CA VAL A 187 16.82 12.48 -11.78
C VAL A 187 17.22 11.20 -11.04
N PHE A 188 16.24 10.56 -10.41
CA PHE A 188 16.43 9.32 -9.65
C PHE A 188 15.57 8.21 -10.24
N ASP A 189 16.15 7.03 -10.42
CA ASP A 189 15.42 5.81 -10.72
C ASP A 189 15.04 5.12 -9.41
N VAL A 190 13.75 4.98 -9.17
CA VAL A 190 13.20 4.19 -8.07
C VAL A 190 13.09 2.76 -8.55
N ARG A 191 13.83 1.86 -7.91
CA ARG A 191 13.79 0.43 -8.13
C ARG A 191 13.11 -0.25 -6.97
N LEU A 192 12.37 -1.31 -7.26
CA LEU A 192 11.76 -2.13 -6.23
C LEU A 192 12.46 -3.49 -6.20
N SER A 193 12.80 -3.94 -4.99
CA SER A 193 13.37 -5.25 -4.74
C SER A 193 12.47 -6.02 -3.76
N SER A 194 12.74 -7.31 -3.59
CA SER A 194 12.11 -8.13 -2.54
C SER A 194 12.32 -7.59 -1.12
N THR A 195 13.30 -6.72 -0.91
CA THR A 195 13.63 -6.12 0.39
C THR A 195 13.09 -4.71 0.61
N GLY A 196 12.52 -4.10 -0.44
CA GLY A 196 11.97 -2.73 -0.39
C GLY A 196 12.36 -1.87 -1.60
N LEU A 197 12.10 -0.57 -1.48
CA LEU A 197 12.43 0.42 -2.49
C LEU A 197 13.87 0.92 -2.33
N ALA A 198 14.53 1.16 -3.46
CA ALA A 198 15.82 1.84 -3.52
C ALA A 198 15.75 2.93 -4.60
N ALA A 199 16.18 4.14 -4.26
CA ALA A 199 16.36 5.19 -5.26
C ALA A 199 17.84 5.23 -5.68
N LEU A 200 18.11 5.24 -6.97
CA LEU A 200 19.44 5.31 -7.56
C LEU A 200 19.58 6.57 -8.41
N PRO A 201 20.74 7.24 -8.42
CA PRO A 201 20.95 8.41 -9.25
C PRO A 201 20.97 8.03 -10.74
N ALA A 202 20.05 8.58 -11.52
CA ALA A 202 19.96 8.35 -12.97
C ALA A 202 20.77 9.38 -13.77
N ASN A 203 21.23 10.45 -13.13
CA ASN A 203 22.08 11.46 -13.77
C ASN A 203 23.16 12.02 -12.84
N ARG A 204 24.11 12.78 -13.40
CA ARG A 204 25.21 13.39 -12.65
C ARG A 204 24.74 14.33 -11.53
N ARG A 205 23.65 15.07 -11.75
CA ARG A 205 23.09 16.00 -10.75
C ARG A 205 22.55 15.25 -9.53
N ALA A 206 21.87 14.12 -9.74
CA ALA A 206 21.40 13.26 -8.68
C ALA A 206 22.56 12.59 -7.93
N GLY A 207 23.60 12.15 -8.64
CA GLY A 207 24.82 11.59 -8.04
C GLY A 207 25.49 12.60 -7.11
N GLN A 208 25.73 13.82 -7.60
CA GLN A 208 26.30 14.91 -6.79
C GLN A 208 25.46 15.21 -5.55
N ALA A 209 24.14 15.32 -5.70
CA ALA A 209 23.25 15.59 -4.58
C ALA A 209 23.28 14.47 -3.53
N MET A 210 23.39 13.22 -3.98
CA MET A 210 23.50 12.05 -3.10
C MET A 210 24.85 12.01 -2.38
N ASP A 211 25.95 12.30 -3.07
CA ASP A 211 27.29 12.38 -2.48
C ASP A 211 27.37 13.49 -1.43
N ASP A 212 26.87 14.70 -1.74
CA ASP A 212 26.80 15.84 -0.81
C ASP A 212 25.97 15.52 0.44
N TRP A 213 24.98 14.63 0.30
CA TRP A 213 24.10 14.22 1.39
C TRP A 213 24.71 13.12 2.27
N ILE A 214 25.39 12.14 1.67
CA ILE A 214 26.02 11.01 2.39
C ILE A 214 27.33 11.45 3.04
N MET A 215 28.13 12.25 2.32
CA MET A 215 29.38 12.81 2.77
C MET A 215 29.28 14.33 2.74
N PRO A 216 28.68 14.97 3.77
CA PRO A 216 28.79 16.40 3.94
C PRO A 216 30.27 16.78 3.91
N SER A 217 30.66 17.70 3.03
CA SER A 217 32.06 18.08 2.81
C SER A 217 32.65 18.82 4.02
N ASP A 218 32.96 18.10 5.09
CA ASP A 218 33.78 18.56 6.20
C ASP A 218 35.25 18.29 5.88
N SER A 219 35.84 19.12 5.01
CA SER A 219 37.31 19.10 4.78
C SER A 219 37.91 20.40 4.25
N SER A 220 37.44 21.57 4.69
CA SER A 220 38.16 22.81 4.41
C SER A 220 37.99 23.87 5.50
N SER A 221 38.75 23.77 6.61
CA SER A 221 39.24 24.93 7.38
C SER A 221 40.01 24.70 8.70
N GLU A 222 40.56 23.53 9.05
CA GLU A 222 41.44 23.44 10.25
C GLU A 222 42.69 22.56 10.05
N ALA A 223 43.66 23.05 9.28
CA ALA A 223 45.07 22.69 9.42
C ALA A 223 45.92 23.84 8.84
N GLY A 224 45.78 25.00 9.45
CA GLY A 224 46.54 26.19 9.11
C GLY A 224 46.80 26.99 10.36
N TYR A 225 47.64 26.46 11.25
CA TYR A 225 48.54 27.18 12.15
C TYR A 225 49.69 26.27 12.56
#